data_AF-W1X0Y8-F1
#
_entry.id   AF-W1X0Y8-F1
#
_cell.length_a   1.000
_cell.length_b   1.000
_cell.length_c   1.000
_cell.angle_alpha   90.00
_cell.angle_beta   90.00
_cell.angle_gamma   90.00
#
_symmetry.space_group_name_H-M   'P 1'
#
loop_
_entity.id
_entity.type
_entity.pdbx_description
1 polymer ?
#
loop_
_entity_poly.entity_id
_entity_poly.type
_entity_poly.pdbx_seq_one_letter_code
_entity_poly.pdbx_strand_id
1 'polypeptide(L)'
;APTGVTATDGTHTVKVNGSGIDAGNTEIKNVAAGTTNTSAVNKKQMDDAISKATSDATHEFGGDTGNTSVRKHGEVLSIKGGITDTTKLSDNNIGVVSDGAGTLNVKLAKDLIGLNSATYTDAAGNTTTMTGGTTTIADAAGNTQTLAP
;
A
#
# COMPACT_ATOMS: atom_id res chain seq x y z
N ALA A 1 61.14 12.63 -1.30
CA ALA A 1 60.27 11.45 -1.20
C ALA A 1 59.37 11.39 -2.43
N PRO A 2 58.98 10.22 -2.95
CA PRO A 2 58.05 10.16 -4.08
C PRO A 2 56.73 10.86 -3.73
N THR A 3 56.20 11.66 -4.65
CA THR A 3 55.00 12.50 -4.49
C THR A 3 53.70 11.82 -4.91
N GLY A 4 53.79 10.57 -5.38
CA GLY A 4 52.67 9.79 -5.91
C GLY A 4 53.01 9.06 -7.22
N VAL A 5 52.00 8.48 -7.85
CA VAL A 5 52.06 7.89 -9.20
C VAL A 5 51.13 8.69 -10.11
N THR A 6 51.59 9.01 -11.31
CA THR A 6 50.76 9.62 -12.37
C THR A 6 51.10 8.91 -13.68
N ALA A 7 50.07 8.41 -14.35
CA ALA A 7 50.20 7.77 -15.65
C ALA A 7 49.22 8.43 -16.63
N THR A 8 49.71 8.84 -17.79
CA THR A 8 48.94 9.54 -18.82
C THR A 8 49.07 8.80 -20.15
N ASP A 9 47.93 8.56 -20.80
CA ASP A 9 47.82 8.07 -22.18
C ASP A 9 46.85 8.96 -22.96
N GLY A 10 47.40 9.76 -23.89
CA GLY A 10 46.67 10.82 -24.57
C GLY A 10 46.05 11.82 -23.56
N THR A 11 44.72 11.93 -23.57
CA THR A 11 43.96 12.81 -22.66
C THR A 11 43.55 12.13 -21.34
N HIS A 12 43.79 10.82 -21.18
CA HIS A 12 43.41 10.09 -19.97
C HIS A 12 44.57 10.08 -18.98
N THR A 13 44.30 10.43 -17.72
CA THR A 13 45.31 10.44 -16.66
C THR A 13 44.77 9.77 -15.41
N VAL A 14 45.53 8.82 -14.86
CA VAL A 14 45.25 8.15 -13.58
C VAL A 14 46.29 8.57 -12.55
N LYS A 15 45.87 8.81 -11.30
CA LYS A 15 46.73 9.32 -10.22
C LYS A 15 46.53 8.56 -8.91
N VAL A 16 47.64 8.39 -8.16
CA VAL A 16 47.64 7.98 -6.75
C VAL A 16 48.52 8.98 -5.99
N ASN A 17 47.94 9.74 -5.05
CA ASN A 17 48.65 10.78 -4.31
C ASN A 17 48.10 10.94 -2.88
N GLY A 18 48.58 11.95 -2.14
CA GLY A 18 48.14 12.22 -0.76
C GLY A 18 46.65 12.55 -0.59
N SER A 19 45.92 12.81 -1.68
CA SER A 19 44.46 13.03 -1.68
C SER A 19 43.63 11.79 -2.07
N GLY A 20 44.28 10.68 -2.45
CA GLY A 20 43.62 9.42 -2.79
C GLY A 20 43.91 8.92 -4.20
N ILE A 21 42.92 8.28 -4.81
CA ILE A 21 42.98 7.65 -6.13
C ILE A 21 42.03 8.40 -7.08
N ASP A 22 42.53 8.79 -8.24
CA ASP A 22 41.76 9.37 -9.34
C ASP A 22 41.89 8.48 -10.57
N ALA A 23 40.78 7.88 -10.99
CA ALA A 23 40.72 6.97 -12.14
C ALA A 23 40.52 7.71 -13.48
N GLY A 24 40.61 9.05 -13.51
CA GLY A 24 40.51 9.83 -14.74
C GLY A 24 39.18 9.61 -15.45
N ASN A 25 38.07 9.66 -14.70
CA ASN A 25 36.70 9.41 -15.19
C ASN A 25 36.47 8.03 -15.82
N THR A 26 37.33 7.05 -15.55
CA THR A 26 37.19 5.67 -16.08
C THR A 26 36.55 4.74 -15.04
N GLU A 27 35.75 3.78 -15.50
CA GLU A 27 35.20 2.71 -14.64
C GLU A 27 36.32 1.79 -14.11
N ILE A 28 36.27 1.48 -12.81
CA ILE A 28 37.17 0.51 -12.19
C ILE A 28 36.54 -0.89 -12.32
N LYS A 29 37.11 -1.72 -13.19
CA LYS A 29 36.61 -3.07 -13.49
C LYS A 29 37.27 -4.14 -12.60
N ASN A 30 36.67 -5.33 -12.58
CA ASN A 30 37.16 -6.52 -11.86
C ASN A 30 37.30 -6.34 -10.33
N VAL A 31 36.49 -5.44 -9.75
CA VAL A 31 36.39 -5.30 -8.30
C VAL A 31 35.66 -6.52 -7.74
N ALA A 32 36.38 -7.38 -7.03
CA ALA A 32 35.79 -8.50 -6.30
C ALA A 32 34.78 -7.99 -5.27
N ALA A 33 33.85 -8.84 -4.85
CA ALA A 33 32.90 -8.47 -3.81
C ALA A 33 33.65 -8.11 -2.52
N GLY A 34 33.32 -6.95 -1.93
CA GLY A 34 33.88 -6.52 -0.65
C GLY A 34 33.46 -7.47 0.47
N THR A 35 34.42 -7.86 1.31
CA THR A 35 34.21 -8.81 2.42
C THR A 35 34.34 -8.18 3.80
N THR A 36 34.74 -6.90 3.88
CA THR A 36 34.88 -6.15 5.14
C THR A 36 34.13 -4.82 5.05
N ASN A 37 33.81 -4.20 6.19
CA ASN A 37 33.07 -2.94 6.27
C ASN A 37 33.77 -1.74 5.57
N THR A 38 35.07 -1.85 5.28
CA THR A 38 35.87 -0.81 4.61
C THR A 38 36.31 -1.21 3.21
N SER A 39 35.86 -2.36 2.69
CA SER A 39 36.09 -2.75 1.30
C SER A 39 35.25 -1.89 0.35
N ALA A 40 35.76 -1.63 -0.85
CA ALA A 40 34.93 -1.14 -1.94
C ALA A 40 33.86 -2.18 -2.30
N VAL A 41 32.67 -1.70 -2.67
CA VAL A 41 31.58 -2.55 -3.17
C VAL A 41 31.54 -2.49 -4.69
N ASN A 42 31.20 -3.60 -5.34
CA ASN A 42 30.98 -3.63 -6.78
C ASN A 42 29.50 -3.43 -7.13
N LYS A 43 29.21 -3.17 -8.42
CA LYS A 43 27.83 -2.95 -8.89
C LYS A 43 26.89 -4.11 -8.54
N LYS A 44 27.37 -5.36 -8.60
CA LYS A 44 26.54 -6.52 -8.25
C LYS A 44 26.08 -6.46 -6.79
N GLN A 45 26.96 -6.13 -5.84
CA GLN A 45 26.57 -5.99 -4.44
C GLN A 45 25.53 -4.87 -4.25
N MET A 46 25.64 -3.78 -4.99
CA MET A 46 24.67 -2.69 -4.96
C MET A 46 23.32 -3.11 -5.57
N ASP A 47 23.33 -3.73 -6.76
CA ASP A 47 22.13 -4.24 -7.43
C ASP A 47 21.40 -5.29 -6.56
N ASP A 48 22.16 -6.24 -5.99
CA ASP A 48 21.62 -7.26 -5.08
C ASP A 48 21.01 -6.61 -3.83
N ALA A 49 21.67 -5.59 -3.26
CA ALA A 49 21.16 -4.88 -2.09
C ALA A 49 19.86 -4.13 -2.40
N ILE A 50 19.77 -3.47 -3.56
CA ILE A 50 18.55 -2.78 -4.02
C ILE A 50 17.43 -3.79 -4.28
N SER A 51 17.74 -4.86 -5.00
CA SER A 51 16.78 -5.93 -5.28
C SER A 51 16.25 -6.53 -3.98
N LYS A 52 17.13 -6.82 -3.02
CA LYS A 52 16.75 -7.37 -1.72
C LYS A 52 15.90 -6.39 -0.92
N ALA A 53 16.32 -5.13 -0.86
CA ALA A 53 15.56 -4.09 -0.14
C ALA A 53 14.12 -3.96 -0.68
N THR A 54 13.95 -4.03 -2.00
CA THR A 54 12.61 -3.94 -2.62
C THR A 54 11.80 -5.24 -2.52
N SER A 55 12.45 -6.41 -2.61
CA SER A 55 11.76 -7.72 -2.51
C SER A 55 11.33 -8.08 -1.10
N ASP A 56 12.11 -7.64 -0.12
CA ASP A 56 11.90 -7.92 1.31
C ASP A 56 10.99 -6.86 1.95
N ALA A 57 10.84 -5.68 1.33
CA ALA A 57 9.91 -4.66 1.80
C ALA A 57 8.46 -5.17 1.76
N THR A 58 7.80 -5.12 2.91
CA THR A 58 6.40 -5.47 3.08
C THR A 58 5.59 -4.26 3.57
N HIS A 59 4.32 -4.24 3.20
CA HIS A 59 3.29 -3.38 3.76
C HIS A 59 2.26 -4.27 4.44
N GLU A 60 2.01 -4.01 5.71
CA GLU A 60 1.16 -4.82 6.57
C GLU A 60 -0.11 -4.07 6.94
N PHE A 61 -1.27 -4.66 6.64
CA PHE A 61 -2.58 -4.09 6.91
C PHE A 61 -3.35 -5.02 7.84
N GLY A 62 -3.50 -4.62 9.09
CA GLY A 62 -4.34 -5.33 10.07
C GLY A 62 -5.82 -5.02 9.88
N GLY A 63 -6.67 -5.95 10.30
CA GLY A 63 -8.11 -5.74 10.46
C GLY A 63 -8.55 -6.17 11.86
N ASP A 64 -9.83 -6.01 12.16
CA ASP A 64 -10.38 -6.37 13.48
C ASP A 64 -10.25 -7.87 13.80
N THR A 65 -10.22 -8.71 12.77
CA THR A 65 -10.07 -10.17 12.87
C THR A 65 -9.26 -10.72 11.70
N GLY A 66 -8.85 -12.00 11.79
CA GLY A 66 -8.09 -12.69 10.75
C GLY A 66 -6.59 -12.38 10.78
N ASN A 67 -5.87 -12.83 9.76
CA ASN A 67 -4.44 -12.57 9.62
C ASN A 67 -4.17 -11.20 8.98
N THR A 68 -3.04 -10.59 9.34
CA THR A 68 -2.52 -9.39 8.67
C THR A 68 -2.40 -9.60 7.17
N SER A 69 -2.94 -8.65 6.41
CA SER A 69 -2.79 -8.63 4.96
C SER A 69 -1.42 -8.05 4.60
N VAL A 70 -0.49 -8.93 4.22
CA VAL A 70 0.88 -8.54 3.84
C VAL A 70 0.98 -8.39 2.32
N ARG A 71 1.38 -7.21 1.85
CA ARG A 71 1.65 -6.90 0.43
C ARG A 71 3.12 -6.56 0.22
N LYS A 72 3.74 -7.10 -0.82
CA LYS A 72 5.10 -6.70 -1.24
C LYS A 72 5.07 -5.44 -2.08
N HIS A 73 6.22 -4.80 -2.23
CA HIS A 73 6.37 -3.67 -3.16
C HIS A 73 5.89 -4.06 -4.57
N GLY A 74 5.00 -3.24 -5.15
CA GLY A 74 4.40 -3.47 -6.47
C GLY A 74 3.14 -4.34 -6.48
N GLU A 75 2.77 -4.99 -5.36
CA GLU A 75 1.50 -5.71 -5.27
C GLU A 75 0.31 -4.77 -5.03
N VAL A 76 -0.85 -5.13 -5.58
CA VAL A 76 -2.09 -4.38 -5.40
C VAL A 76 -2.79 -4.80 -4.10
N LEU A 77 -3.10 -3.82 -3.24
CA LEU A 77 -4.10 -4.00 -2.19
C LEU A 77 -5.50 -3.71 -2.75
N SER A 78 -6.39 -4.70 -2.74
CA SER A 78 -7.79 -4.52 -3.12
C SER A 78 -8.70 -4.35 -1.90
N ILE A 79 -9.48 -3.29 -1.88
CA ILE A 79 -10.54 -3.02 -0.89
C ILE A 79 -11.86 -2.97 -1.65
N LYS A 80 -12.78 -3.93 -1.42
CA LYS A 80 -14.01 -4.10 -2.21
C LYS A 80 -15.23 -4.27 -1.32
N GLY A 81 -16.28 -3.48 -1.57
CA GLY A 81 -17.57 -3.55 -0.87
C GLY A 81 -18.65 -4.42 -1.56
N GLY A 82 -18.31 -5.08 -2.68
CA GLY A 82 -19.20 -6.03 -3.37
C GLY A 82 -20.07 -5.45 -4.49
N ILE A 83 -20.63 -4.25 -4.33
CA ILE A 83 -21.42 -3.57 -5.38
C ILE A 83 -20.49 -2.88 -6.39
N THR A 84 -20.65 -3.20 -7.67
CA THR A 84 -19.82 -2.66 -8.77
C THR A 84 -20.52 -1.60 -9.63
N ASP A 85 -21.86 -1.56 -9.60
CA ASP A 85 -22.66 -0.54 -10.26
C ASP A 85 -22.59 0.77 -9.47
N THR A 86 -21.81 1.73 -9.98
CA THR A 86 -21.53 2.99 -9.29
C THR A 86 -22.77 3.87 -9.13
N THR A 87 -23.82 3.67 -9.93
CA THR A 87 -25.09 4.41 -9.79
C THR A 87 -25.91 3.97 -8.57
N LYS A 88 -25.53 2.85 -7.95
CA LYS A 88 -26.16 2.30 -6.75
C LYS A 88 -25.33 2.54 -5.48
N LEU A 89 -24.22 3.25 -5.58
CA LEU A 89 -23.39 3.62 -4.44
C LEU A 89 -23.80 4.99 -3.90
N SER A 90 -23.69 5.17 -2.58
CA SER A 90 -23.93 6.47 -1.94
C SER A 90 -22.60 7.20 -1.68
N ASP A 91 -22.61 8.52 -1.84
CA ASP A 91 -21.49 9.38 -1.47
C ASP A 91 -21.56 9.84 0.00
N ASN A 92 -20.42 10.25 0.56
CA ASN A 92 -20.28 10.99 1.83
C ASN A 92 -20.72 10.28 3.13
N ASN A 93 -21.38 9.12 3.05
CA ASN A 93 -21.87 8.41 4.24
C ASN A 93 -20.78 7.67 5.02
N ILE A 94 -19.58 7.49 4.45
CA ILE A 94 -18.45 6.82 5.11
C ILE A 94 -17.32 7.82 5.33
N GLY A 95 -16.95 8.01 6.59
CA GLY A 95 -15.78 8.79 7.00
C GLY A 95 -14.62 7.90 7.42
N VAL A 96 -13.39 8.39 7.25
CA VAL A 96 -12.17 7.73 7.75
C VAL A 96 -11.46 8.69 8.70
N VAL A 97 -11.19 8.24 9.93
CA VAL A 97 -10.53 9.04 10.97
C VAL A 97 -9.30 8.33 11.48
N SER A 98 -8.12 8.95 11.31
CA SER A 98 -6.89 8.44 11.90
C SER A 98 -6.87 8.66 13.41
N ASP A 99 -6.41 7.66 14.15
CA ASP A 99 -6.11 7.79 15.58
C ASP A 99 -4.70 8.35 15.86
N GLY A 100 -3.86 8.52 14.83
CA GLY A 100 -2.46 8.94 14.95
C GLY A 100 -1.51 7.87 15.49
N ALA A 101 -2.00 6.67 15.82
CA ALA A 101 -1.25 5.56 16.39
C ALA A 101 -1.19 4.33 15.45
N GLY A 102 -1.60 4.50 14.20
CA GLY A 102 -1.54 3.46 13.17
C GLY A 102 -2.89 2.90 12.74
N THR A 103 -4.01 3.35 13.33
CA THR A 103 -5.36 2.91 12.98
C THR A 103 -6.10 3.98 12.18
N LEU A 104 -6.77 3.56 11.10
CA LEU A 104 -7.76 4.35 10.40
C LEU A 104 -9.15 3.80 10.73
N ASN A 105 -9.93 4.55 11.49
CA ASN A 105 -11.28 4.17 11.87
C ASN A 105 -12.26 4.51 10.74
N VAL A 106 -12.86 3.49 10.14
CA VAL A 106 -13.92 3.65 9.14
C VAL A 106 -15.27 3.75 9.84
N LYS A 107 -16.02 4.83 9.60
CA LYS A 107 -17.24 5.16 10.35
C LYS A 107 -18.38 5.55 9.41
N LEU A 108 -19.60 5.21 9.78
CA LEU A 108 -20.80 5.76 9.17
C LEU A 108 -21.06 7.19 9.65
N ALA A 109 -21.63 8.02 8.79
CA ALA A 109 -22.19 9.31 9.16
C ALA A 109 -23.36 9.13 10.15
N LYS A 110 -23.59 10.11 11.02
CA LYS A 110 -24.75 10.08 11.94
C LYS A 110 -26.06 10.17 11.16
N ASP A 111 -26.08 11.04 10.16
CA ASP A 111 -27.18 11.22 9.24
C ASP A 111 -26.79 10.61 7.89
N LEU A 112 -27.49 9.55 7.49
CA LEU A 112 -27.27 8.89 6.20
C LEU A 112 -28.12 9.56 5.12
N ILE A 113 -27.47 10.05 4.06
CA ILE A 113 -28.12 10.82 2.99
C ILE A 113 -27.94 10.10 1.65
N GLY A 114 -28.93 10.22 0.76
CA GLY A 114 -28.85 9.66 -0.60
C GLY A 114 -29.01 8.14 -0.67
N LEU A 115 -29.65 7.53 0.33
CA LEU A 115 -30.01 6.12 0.31
C LEU A 115 -31.41 5.92 -0.30
N ASN A 116 -31.58 4.86 -1.09
CA ASN A 116 -32.88 4.47 -1.64
C ASN A 116 -33.71 3.65 -0.64
N SER A 117 -33.05 2.71 0.05
CA SER A 117 -33.70 1.82 1.00
C SER A 117 -32.70 1.17 1.96
N ALA A 118 -33.22 0.70 3.10
CA ALA A 118 -32.55 -0.26 3.96
C ALA A 118 -33.49 -1.43 4.25
N THR A 119 -33.01 -2.66 4.08
CA THR A 119 -33.78 -3.87 4.35
C THR A 119 -33.08 -4.71 5.39
N TYR A 120 -33.81 -5.06 6.44
CA TYR A 120 -33.36 -5.93 7.51
C TYR A 120 -34.15 -7.23 7.44
N THR A 121 -33.46 -8.36 7.56
CA THR A 121 -34.08 -9.69 7.56
C THR A 121 -33.74 -10.39 8.87
N ASP A 122 -34.75 -10.91 9.56
CA ASP A 122 -34.54 -11.70 10.77
C ASP A 122 -34.25 -13.18 10.46
N ALA A 123 -33.95 -13.96 11.48
CA ALA A 123 -33.63 -15.38 11.33
C ALA A 123 -34.83 -16.24 10.85
N ALA A 124 -36.06 -15.75 10.99
CA ALA A 124 -37.26 -16.42 10.51
C ALA A 124 -37.59 -16.07 9.05
N GLY A 125 -36.82 -15.16 8.43
CA GLY A 125 -37.04 -14.70 7.06
C GLY A 125 -38.02 -13.54 6.93
N ASN A 126 -38.48 -12.96 8.05
CA ASN A 126 -39.30 -11.75 7.99
C ASN A 126 -38.42 -10.56 7.63
N THR A 127 -38.97 -9.61 6.87
CA THR A 127 -38.24 -8.42 6.42
C THR A 127 -38.88 -7.14 6.92
N THR A 128 -38.05 -6.14 7.24
CA THR A 128 -38.45 -4.74 7.38
C THR A 128 -37.69 -3.93 6.36
N THR A 129 -38.41 -3.31 5.43
CA THR A 129 -37.84 -2.42 4.41
C THR A 129 -38.27 -0.99 4.69
N MET A 130 -37.29 -0.11 4.86
CA MET A 130 -37.48 1.33 4.96
C MET A 130 -37.10 1.97 3.63
N THR A 131 -37.98 2.82 3.10
CA THR A 131 -37.73 3.65 1.92
C THR A 131 -37.90 5.13 2.29
N GLY A 132 -37.69 6.04 1.33
CA GLY A 132 -37.96 7.47 1.54
C GLY A 132 -39.42 7.81 1.86
N GLY A 133 -40.38 6.89 1.62
CA GLY A 133 -41.81 7.16 1.82
C GLY A 133 -42.58 6.11 2.59
N THR A 134 -42.02 4.93 2.87
CA THR A 134 -42.75 3.85 3.55
C THR A 134 -41.85 3.03 4.47
N THR A 135 -42.48 2.38 5.44
CA THR A 135 -41.92 1.25 6.18
C THR A 135 -42.82 0.04 5.97
N THR A 136 -42.29 -1.01 5.37
CA THR A 136 -43.04 -2.25 5.11
C THR A 136 -42.42 -3.39 5.92
N ILE A 137 -43.26 -4.10 6.66
CA ILE A 137 -42.94 -5.36 7.32
C ILE A 137 -43.59 -6.47 6.49
N ALA A 138 -42.83 -7.50 6.15
CA ALA A 138 -43.32 -8.71 5.50
C ALA A 138 -42.91 -9.95 6.29
N ASP A 139 -43.83 -10.87 6.55
CA ASP A 139 -43.48 -12.16 7.10
C ASP A 139 -43.02 -13.15 6.02
N ALA A 140 -42.42 -14.26 6.43
CA ALA A 140 -41.95 -15.29 5.50
C ALA A 140 -43.09 -15.98 4.71
N ALA A 141 -44.35 -15.84 5.13
CA ALA A 141 -45.52 -16.35 4.43
C ALA A 141 -46.04 -15.36 3.36
N GLY A 142 -45.46 -14.17 3.26
CA GLY A 142 -45.82 -13.13 2.28
C GLY A 142 -46.91 -12.17 2.77
N ASN A 143 -47.34 -12.25 4.03
CA ASN A 143 -48.24 -11.26 4.61
C ASN A 143 -47.48 -9.95 4.83
N THR A 144 -48.09 -8.81 4.52
CA THR A 144 -47.43 -7.50 4.63
C THR A 144 -48.26 -6.50 5.44
N GLN A 145 -47.56 -5.64 6.18
CA GLN A 145 -48.11 -4.41 6.74
C GLN A 145 -47.21 -3.25 6.31
N THR A 146 -47.82 -2.22 5.71
CA THR A 146 -47.10 -1.03 5.24
C THR A 146 -47.62 0.19 5.97
N LEU A 147 -46.71 0.95 6.56
CA LEU A 147 -46.95 2.29 7.03
C LEU A 147 -46.50 3.27 5.95
N ALA A 148 -47.41 4.16 5.55
CA ALA A 148 -47.19 5.26 4.63
C ALA A 148 -47.71 6.57 5.27
N PRO A 149 -47.18 7.74 4.88
CA PRO A 149 -47.69 9.06 5.26
C PRO A 149 -49.17 9.27 4.95
#